data_AF-A0A1F3S8P9-F1
#
_entry.id   AF-A0A1F3S8P9-F1
#
_cell.length_a   1.000
_cell.length_b   1.000
_cell.length_c   1.000
_cell.angle_alpha   90.00
_cell.angle_beta   90.00
_cell.angle_gamma   90.00
#
_symmetry.space_group_name_H-M   'P 1'
#
loop_
_entity.id
_entity.type
_entity.pdbx_description
1 polymer ?
#
loop_
_entity_poly.entity_id
_entity_poly.type
_entity_poly.pdbx_seq_one_letter_code
_entity_poly.pdbx_strand_id
1 'polypeptide(L)'
;MEKHFTLTDDELERQIGRCEFTPADFTHEVHVRLAWILIERYGIETAEKRIQELLLCFVDFAGAKDKYNTTLTVAAIRAVYHFWQKSNSNNFHDFIREFPRLKFNFKELLNTHYGFDIYASDQARLSFMEPDLLPFDE
;
A
#
# COMPACT_ATOMS: atom_id res chain seq x y z
N MET A 1 -17.09 10.40 3.38
CA MET A 1 -15.90 10.03 4.18
C MET A 1 -15.77 8.52 4.06
N GLU A 2 -14.58 8.01 3.73
CA GLU A 2 -14.39 6.57 3.52
C GLU A 2 -14.67 5.80 4.83
N LYS A 3 -15.24 4.60 4.73
CA LYS A 3 -15.67 3.82 5.90
C LYS A 3 -14.51 3.48 6.84
N HIS A 4 -13.30 3.36 6.32
CA HIS A 4 -12.15 3.04 7.17
C HIS A 4 -11.91 4.11 8.24
N PHE A 5 -12.25 5.38 8.02
CA PHE A 5 -12.04 6.44 9.02
C PHE A 5 -12.85 6.25 10.31
N THR A 6 -13.86 5.38 10.33
CA THR A 6 -14.59 5.04 11.56
C THR A 6 -13.88 3.97 12.39
N LEU A 7 -12.84 3.33 11.85
CA LEU A 7 -12.02 2.33 12.53
C LEU A 7 -10.73 2.97 13.05
N THR A 8 -10.30 2.52 14.23
CA THR A 8 -8.95 2.80 14.72
C THR A 8 -7.92 2.06 13.86
N ASP A 9 -6.65 2.45 13.95
CA ASP A 9 -5.58 1.77 13.21
C ASP A 9 -5.42 0.31 13.65
N ASP A 10 -5.55 0.03 14.95
CA ASP A 10 -5.60 -1.33 15.49
C ASP A 10 -6.73 -2.15 14.87
N GLU A 11 -7.92 -1.58 14.80
CA GLU A 11 -9.09 -2.29 14.32
C GLU A 11 -9.01 -2.55 12.81
N LEU A 12 -8.48 -1.59 12.05
CA LEU A 12 -8.26 -1.76 10.61
C LEU A 12 -7.23 -2.86 10.31
N GLU A 13 -6.05 -2.80 10.94
CA GLU A 13 -5.01 -3.83 10.77
C GLU A 13 -5.56 -5.22 11.17
N ARG A 14 -6.25 -5.30 12.31
CA ARG A 14 -6.83 -6.54 12.83
C ARG A 14 -7.90 -7.10 11.91
N GLN A 15 -8.83 -6.27 11.42
CA GLN A 15 -9.91 -6.74 10.54
C GLN A 15 -9.36 -7.24 9.20
N ILE A 16 -8.39 -6.54 8.60
CA ILE A 16 -7.77 -6.99 7.34
C ILE A 16 -6.98 -8.28 7.59
N GLY A 17 -6.17 -8.32 8.65
CA GLY A 17 -5.33 -9.47 8.97
C GLY A 17 -6.10 -10.73 9.38
N ARG A 18 -7.36 -10.59 9.82
CA ARG A 18 -8.27 -11.70 10.11
C ARG A 18 -9.29 -11.96 9.00
N CYS A 19 -9.21 -11.26 7.88
CA CYS A 19 -10.19 -11.35 6.80
C CYS A 19 -11.64 -11.04 7.26
N GLU A 20 -11.78 -10.16 8.25
CA GLU A 20 -13.06 -9.66 8.75
C GLU A 20 -13.46 -8.34 8.06
N PHE A 21 -12.52 -7.67 7.39
CA PHE A 21 -12.80 -6.45 6.63
C PHE A 21 -13.58 -6.78 5.34
N THR A 22 -14.56 -5.95 4.99
CA THR A 22 -15.40 -6.19 3.81
C THR A 22 -14.60 -5.95 2.52
N PRO A 23 -14.45 -6.94 1.60
CA PRO A 23 -13.64 -6.77 0.39
C PRO A 23 -14.09 -5.61 -0.52
N ALA A 24 -15.39 -5.34 -0.60
CA ALA A 24 -15.93 -4.24 -1.38
C ALA A 24 -15.54 -2.85 -0.84
N ASP A 25 -15.16 -2.77 0.44
CA ASP A 25 -14.72 -1.54 1.09
C ASP A 25 -13.18 -1.40 1.08
N PHE A 26 -12.45 -2.38 0.54
CA PHE A 26 -10.99 -2.33 0.41
C PHE A 26 -10.59 -1.47 -0.80
N THR A 27 -10.46 -0.17 -0.57
CA THR A 27 -10.05 0.81 -1.58
C THR A 27 -8.53 0.96 -1.65
N HIS A 28 -8.04 1.70 -2.66
CA HIS A 28 -6.64 2.10 -2.72
C HIS A 28 -6.22 2.91 -1.49
N GLU A 29 -7.08 3.79 -0.97
CA GLU A 29 -6.78 4.54 0.25
C GLU A 29 -6.65 3.62 1.47
N VAL A 30 -7.48 2.59 1.59
CA VAL A 30 -7.34 1.57 2.65
C VAL A 30 -5.98 0.88 2.56
N HIS A 31 -5.52 0.54 1.36
CA HIS A 31 -4.19 -0.04 1.16
C HIS A 31 -3.08 0.93 1.60
N VAL A 32 -3.16 2.20 1.20
CA VAL A 32 -2.20 3.24 1.61
C VAL A 32 -2.20 3.46 3.13
N ARG A 33 -3.38 3.42 3.77
CA ARG A 33 -3.50 3.49 5.22
C ARG A 33 -2.89 2.29 5.92
N LEU A 34 -3.14 1.08 5.41
CA LEU A 34 -2.54 -0.13 5.96
C LEU A 34 -1.01 -0.05 5.89
N ALA A 35 -0.45 0.39 4.75
CA ALA A 35 0.98 0.62 4.61
C ALA A 35 1.52 1.61 5.67
N TRP A 36 0.86 2.75 5.84
CA TRP A 36 1.23 3.78 6.84
C TRP A 36 1.25 3.22 8.27
N ILE A 37 0.21 2.46 8.65
CA ILE A 37 0.10 1.81 9.97
C ILE A 37 1.26 0.82 10.19
N LEU A 38 1.53 -0.04 9.20
CA LEU A 38 2.57 -1.06 9.32
C LEU A 38 3.97 -0.44 9.41
N ILE A 39 4.22 0.64 8.67
CA ILE A 39 5.48 1.41 8.72
C ILE A 39 5.69 1.99 10.12
N GLU A 40 4.68 2.68 10.65
CA GLU A 40 4.76 3.32 11.97
C GLU A 40 5.02 2.28 13.09
N ARG A 41 4.39 1.10 13.01
CA ARG A 41 4.46 0.07 14.05
C ARG A 41 5.69 -0.81 13.98
N TYR A 42 6.14 -1.15 12.77
CA TYR A 42 7.09 -2.25 12.56
C TYR A 42 8.36 -1.85 11.79
N GLY A 43 8.41 -0.62 11.27
CA GLY A 43 9.48 -0.17 10.38
C GLY A 43 9.40 -0.81 8.98
N ILE A 44 10.09 -0.20 8.00
CA ILE A 44 9.91 -0.52 6.58
C ILE A 44 10.20 -1.99 6.22
N GLU A 45 11.28 -2.57 6.74
CA GLU A 45 11.66 -3.96 6.41
C GLU A 45 10.61 -4.99 6.83
N THR A 46 10.02 -4.81 8.02
CA THR A 46 8.98 -5.70 8.53
C THR A 46 7.64 -5.39 7.87
N ALA A 47 7.35 -4.10 7.65
CA ALA A 47 6.11 -3.66 7.03
C ALA A 47 5.97 -4.19 5.60
N GLU A 48 7.06 -4.21 4.81
CA GLU A 48 7.06 -4.73 3.44
C GLU A 48 6.71 -6.23 3.37
N LYS A 49 7.22 -7.03 4.31
CA LYS A 49 6.87 -8.46 4.40
C LYS A 49 5.43 -8.64 4.84
N ARG A 50 5.04 -7.93 5.90
CA ARG A 50 3.73 -8.08 6.54
C ARG A 50 2.60 -7.63 5.63
N ILE A 51 2.76 -6.55 4.86
CA ILE A 51 1.71 -6.11 3.94
C ILE A 51 1.45 -7.15 2.85
N GLN A 52 2.50 -7.79 2.31
CA GLN A 52 2.35 -8.84 1.32
C GLN A 52 1.61 -10.06 1.90
N GLU A 53 1.97 -10.50 3.10
CA GLU A 53 1.29 -11.60 3.81
C GLU A 53 -0.19 -11.31 4.04
N LEU A 54 -0.51 -10.11 4.55
CA LEU A 54 -1.89 -9.70 4.81
C LEU A 54 -2.71 -9.63 3.53
N LEU A 55 -2.16 -9.02 2.47
CA LEU A 55 -2.87 -8.88 1.20
C LEU A 55 -3.06 -10.21 0.51
N LEU A 56 -2.06 -11.10 0.49
CA LEU A 56 -2.19 -12.45 -0.09
C LEU A 56 -3.32 -13.24 0.59
N CYS A 57 -3.39 -13.20 1.92
CA CYS A 57 -4.47 -13.82 2.69
C CYS A 57 -5.83 -13.18 2.35
N PHE A 58 -5.88 -11.85 2.32
CA PHE A 58 -7.11 -11.09 2.09
C PHE A 58 -7.67 -11.28 0.67
N VAL A 59 -6.82 -11.28 -0.37
CA VAL A 59 -7.27 -11.52 -1.74
C VAL A 59 -7.69 -12.97 -1.97
N ASP A 60 -7.13 -13.93 -1.23
CA ASP A 60 -7.58 -15.31 -1.25
C ASP A 60 -8.99 -15.43 -0.68
N PHE A 61 -9.19 -14.86 0.52
CA PHE A 61 -10.50 -14.77 1.16
C PHE A 61 -11.53 -14.10 0.26
N ALA A 62 -11.16 -13.02 -0.44
CA ALA A 62 -12.03 -12.31 -1.35
C ALA A 62 -12.28 -13.02 -2.70
N GLY A 63 -11.61 -14.15 -2.97
CA GLY A 63 -11.69 -14.86 -4.25
C GLY A 63 -11.08 -14.09 -5.42
N ALA A 64 -10.10 -13.22 -5.16
CA ALA A 64 -9.52 -12.25 -6.10
C ALA A 64 -7.99 -12.35 -6.17
N LYS A 65 -7.43 -13.56 -6.01
CA LYS A 65 -5.98 -13.83 -6.06
C LYS A 65 -5.30 -13.27 -7.31
N ASP A 66 -6.01 -13.25 -8.43
CA ASP A 66 -5.55 -12.72 -9.72
C ASP A 66 -5.25 -11.22 -9.69
N LYS A 67 -5.85 -10.48 -8.75
CA LYS A 67 -5.63 -9.04 -8.58
C LYS A 67 -4.37 -8.70 -7.79
N TYR A 68 -3.75 -9.67 -7.11
CA TYR A 68 -2.52 -9.41 -6.38
C TYR A 68 -1.36 -9.21 -7.34
N ASN A 69 -0.61 -8.13 -7.14
CA ASN A 69 0.59 -7.79 -7.90
C ASN A 69 1.71 -7.46 -6.90
N THR A 70 2.74 -8.32 -6.88
CA THR A 70 3.86 -8.20 -5.95
C THR A 70 4.58 -6.87 -6.12
N THR A 71 4.91 -6.46 -7.35
CA THR A 71 5.63 -5.21 -7.60
C THR A 71 4.85 -3.99 -7.19
N LEU A 72 3.56 -3.94 -7.56
CA LEU A 72 2.69 -2.84 -7.17
C LEU A 72 2.55 -2.70 -5.66
N THR A 73 2.48 -3.84 -4.95
CA THR A 73 2.35 -3.87 -3.49
C THR A 73 3.61 -3.33 -2.80
N VAL A 74 4.78 -3.82 -3.21
CA VAL A 74 6.07 -3.35 -2.66
C VAL A 74 6.33 -1.89 -3.03
N ALA A 75 6.06 -1.51 -4.27
CA ALA A 75 6.18 -0.12 -4.71
C ALA A 75 5.27 0.83 -3.92
N ALA A 76 4.04 0.42 -3.60
CA ALA A 76 3.12 1.22 -2.80
C ALA A 76 3.65 1.48 -1.39
N ILE A 77 4.11 0.44 -0.68
CA ILE A 77 4.62 0.65 0.68
C ILE A 77 5.92 1.45 0.71
N ARG A 78 6.82 1.26 -0.27
CA ARG A 78 8.05 2.07 -0.39
C ARG A 78 7.73 3.53 -0.71
N ALA A 79 6.76 3.81 -1.59
CA ALA A 79 6.29 5.17 -1.85
C ALA A 79 5.68 5.81 -0.60
N VAL A 80 4.87 5.08 0.15
CA VAL A 80 4.32 5.58 1.42
C VAL A 80 5.44 5.86 2.42
N TYR A 81 6.43 4.99 2.54
CA TYR A 81 7.59 5.19 3.43
C TYR A 81 8.38 6.45 3.10
N HIS A 82 8.66 6.67 1.81
CA HIS A 82 9.34 7.88 1.34
C HIS A 82 8.63 9.16 1.82
N PHE A 83 7.30 9.22 1.69
CA PHE A 83 6.54 10.38 2.18
C PHE A 83 6.39 10.40 3.70
N TRP A 84 6.30 9.23 4.34
CA TRP A 84 6.26 9.11 5.79
C TRP A 84 7.49 9.74 6.43
N GLN A 85 8.68 9.52 5.87
CA GLN A 85 9.93 10.12 6.34
C GLN A 85 9.97 11.65 6.20
N LYS A 86 9.20 12.21 5.25
CA LYS A 86 9.13 13.65 4.95
C LYS A 86 7.94 14.34 5.64
N SER A 87 7.05 13.56 6.25
CA SER A 87 5.81 14.01 6.86
C SER A 87 6.04 14.66 8.22
N ASN A 88 5.26 15.71 8.52
CA ASN A 88 5.12 16.20 9.90
C ASN A 88 3.78 15.79 10.54
N SER A 89 2.92 15.12 9.77
CA SER A 89 1.62 14.62 10.23
C SER A 89 1.78 13.44 11.21
N ASN A 90 1.00 13.46 12.29
CA ASN A 90 0.98 12.42 13.33
C ASN A 90 -0.22 11.46 13.23
N ASN A 91 -1.01 11.57 12.16
CA ASN A 91 -2.16 10.74 11.90
C ASN A 91 -2.34 10.57 10.39
N PHE A 92 -2.95 9.45 9.99
CA PHE A 92 -3.14 9.13 8.58
C PHE A 92 -3.94 10.18 7.79
N HIS A 93 -4.96 10.76 8.43
CA HIS A 93 -5.87 11.69 7.77
C HIS A 93 -5.18 12.99 7.34
N ASP A 94 -4.27 13.51 8.16
CA ASP A 94 -3.47 14.67 7.79
C ASP A 94 -2.34 14.28 6.83
N PHE A 95 -1.73 13.10 7.02
CA PHE A 95 -0.71 12.57 6.11
C PHE A 95 -1.21 12.45 4.66
N ILE A 96 -2.40 11.87 4.44
CA ILE A 96 -2.94 11.69 3.10
C ILE A 96 -3.37 13.02 2.44
N ARG A 97 -3.61 14.06 3.25
CA ARG A 97 -3.85 15.44 2.79
C ARG A 97 -2.56 16.19 2.48
N GLU A 98 -1.49 15.93 3.23
CA GLU A 98 -0.15 16.47 2.99
C GLU A 98 0.43 15.93 1.67
N PHE A 99 0.19 14.64 1.39
CA PHE A 99 0.67 13.97 0.17
C PHE A 99 -0.47 13.39 -0.69
N PRO A 100 -1.34 14.24 -1.27
CA PRO A 100 -2.54 13.80 -1.98
C PRO A 100 -2.26 12.92 -3.21
N ARG A 101 -1.04 13.02 -3.78
CA ARG A 101 -0.58 12.16 -4.88
C ARG A 101 -0.62 10.66 -4.55
N LEU A 102 -0.43 10.29 -3.28
CA LEU A 102 -0.54 8.89 -2.84
C LEU A 102 -1.95 8.34 -3.04
N LYS A 103 -2.97 9.21 -3.00
CA LYS A 103 -4.37 8.83 -3.20
C LYS A 103 -4.82 9.00 -4.65
N PHE A 104 -4.59 10.18 -5.24
CA PHE A 104 -5.25 10.57 -6.49
C PHE A 104 -4.39 10.38 -7.75
N ASN A 105 -3.06 10.38 -7.61
CA ASN A 105 -2.11 10.38 -8.72
C ASN A 105 -1.09 9.24 -8.58
N PHE A 106 -1.51 8.13 -7.97
CA PHE A 106 -0.62 7.05 -7.59
C PHE A 106 0.01 6.35 -8.80
N LYS A 107 -0.73 6.20 -9.90
CA LYS A 107 -0.20 5.65 -11.15
C LYS A 107 0.88 6.54 -11.75
N GLU A 108 0.65 7.85 -11.80
CA GLU A 108 1.65 8.79 -12.32
C GLU A 108 2.89 8.84 -11.42
N LEU A 109 2.70 8.73 -10.10
CA LEU A 109 3.80 8.57 -9.16
C LEU A 109 4.62 7.31 -9.48
N LEU A 110 4.00 6.14 -9.66
CA LEU A 110 4.77 4.93 -9.98
C LEU A 110 5.46 5.01 -11.34
N ASN A 111 4.88 5.71 -12.32
CA ASN A 111 5.51 5.95 -13.62
C ASN A 111 6.77 6.84 -13.55
N THR A 112 7.04 7.52 -12.44
CA THR A 112 8.35 8.20 -12.26
C THR A 112 9.45 7.22 -11.84
N HIS A 113 9.07 6.07 -11.27
CA HIS A 113 9.99 5.04 -10.81
C HIS A 113 10.17 3.91 -11.83
N TYR A 114 9.11 3.61 -12.59
CA TYR A 114 9.09 2.53 -13.57
C TYR A 114 8.88 3.04 -15.00
N GLY A 115 9.79 2.66 -15.91
CA GLY A 115 9.70 2.95 -17.34
C GLY A 115 8.82 1.97 -18.11
N PHE A 116 8.47 0.84 -17.50
CA PHE A 116 7.58 -0.17 -18.03
C PHE A 116 6.25 -0.25 -17.26
N ASP A 117 5.22 -0.83 -17.89
CA ASP A 117 3.90 -0.95 -17.27
C ASP A 117 3.86 -2.12 -16.26
N ILE A 118 4.09 -1.82 -14.98
CA ILE A 118 4.00 -2.79 -13.88
C ILE A 118 2.61 -3.39 -13.69
N TYR A 119 1.56 -2.74 -14.22
CA TYR A 119 0.17 -3.21 -14.11
C TYR A 119 -0.14 -4.31 -15.14
N ALA A 120 0.55 -4.28 -16.28
CA ALA A 120 0.38 -5.24 -17.38
C ALA A 120 1.46 -6.34 -17.42
N SER A 121 2.53 -6.21 -16.61
CA SER A 121 3.63 -7.17 -16.57
C SER A 121 3.33 -8.37 -15.67
N ASP A 122 3.26 -9.57 -16.28
CA ASP A 122 3.14 -10.83 -15.54
C ASP A 122 4.32 -11.07 -14.59
N GLN A 123 5.53 -10.66 -15.00
CA GLN A 123 6.71 -10.79 -14.16
C GLN A 123 6.61 -9.88 -12.93
N ALA A 124 6.17 -8.63 -13.12
CA ALA A 124 5.96 -7.68 -12.02
C ALA A 124 4.87 -8.16 -11.04
N ARG A 125 3.86 -8.84 -11.58
CA ARG A 125 2.78 -9.44 -10.78
C ARG A 125 3.26 -10.59 -9.91
N LEU A 126 4.15 -11.44 -10.42
CA LEU A 126 4.65 -12.64 -9.71
C LEU A 126 5.80 -12.34 -8.74
N SER A 127 6.71 -11.46 -9.11
CA SER A 127 7.93 -11.15 -8.34
C SER A 127 8.17 -9.65 -8.32
N PHE A 128 8.71 -9.15 -7.21
CA PHE A 128 9.10 -7.76 -7.11
C PHE A 128 10.20 -7.44 -8.12
N MET A 129 9.98 -6.41 -8.93
CA MET A 129 10.96 -5.82 -9.83
C MET A 129 11.39 -4.47 -9.28
N GLU A 130 12.70 -4.23 -9.16
CA GLU A 130 13.21 -2.93 -8.74
C GLU A 130 12.86 -1.83 -9.78
N PRO A 131 12.68 -0.58 -9.34
CA PRO A 131 12.56 0.58 -10.24
C PRO A 131 13.71 0.67 -11.24
N ASP A 132 13.40 0.95 -12.51
CA ASP A 132 14.37 1.14 -13.58
C ASP A 132 14.66 2.61 -13.91
N LEU A 133 13.87 3.55 -13.38
CA LEU A 133 14.06 5.00 -13.60
C LEU A 133 14.60 5.72 -12.37
N LEU A 134 13.85 5.70 -11.27
CA LEU A 134 14.20 6.39 -10.02
C LEU A 134 13.93 5.47 -8.83
N PRO A 135 14.86 5.37 -7.87
CA PRO A 135 14.61 4.58 -6.67
C PRO A 135 13.66 5.33 -5.71
N PHE A 136 13.19 4.66 -4.65
CA PHE A 136 12.24 5.25 -3.69
C PHE A 136 12.91 6.01 -2.53
N ASP A 137 14.21 5.85 -2.34
CA ASP A 137 15.01 6.43 -1.25
C ASP A 137 15.71 7.76 -1.62
N GLU A 138 15.62 8.20 -2.89
CA GLU A 138 16.03 9.53 -3.36
C GLU A 138 14.94 10.60 -3.16
#